data_AF-A0A838YC23-F1
#
_entry.id   AF-A0A838YC23-F1
#
_cell.length_a   1.000
_cell.length_b   1.000
_cell.length_c   1.000
_cell.angle_alpha   90.00
_cell.angle_beta   90.00
_cell.angle_gamma   90.00
#
_symmetry.space_group_name_H-M   'P 1'
#
loop_
_entity.id
_entity.type
_entity.pdbx_description
1 polymer ?
#
loop_
_entity_poly.entity_id
_entity_poly.type
_entity_poly.pdbx_seq_one_letter_code
_entity_poly.pdbx_strand_id
1 'polypeptide(L)'
;MDFHPKDLPISKTYDLKDEKDASRAVEDMIKLGFKNRKEGFKVLMPKESKLAKRIGYTVTTGVTQGLRQKNEIRDIKYWTYHHDEEHYAIVLISNTSLIELGF
;
A
#
# COMPACT_ATOMS: atom_id res chain seq x y z
N MET A 1 -23.29 -2.05 -0.23
CA MET A 1 -22.31 -2.22 -1.31
C MET A 1 -21.21 -3.11 -0.76
N ASP A 2 -20.89 -4.21 -1.44
CA ASP A 2 -19.71 -5.01 -1.12
C ASP A 2 -18.50 -4.30 -1.72
N PHE A 3 -17.81 -3.50 -0.90
CA PHE A 3 -16.56 -2.85 -1.28
C PHE A 3 -15.43 -3.87 -1.32
N HIS A 4 -14.78 -4.05 -2.48
CA HIS A 4 -13.53 -4.80 -2.56
C HIS A 4 -12.34 -3.86 -2.85
N PRO A 5 -11.23 -3.96 -2.10
CA PRO A 5 -10.02 -3.15 -2.35
C PRO A 5 -9.38 -3.30 -3.74
N LYS A 6 -9.87 -4.24 -4.57
CA LYS A 6 -9.43 -4.43 -5.96
C LYS A 6 -10.04 -3.38 -6.88
N ASP A 7 -11.18 -2.79 -6.48
CA ASP A 7 -11.93 -1.79 -7.25
C ASP A 7 -11.37 -0.37 -7.06
N LEU A 8 -10.45 -0.19 -6.11
CA LEU A 8 -9.77 1.08 -5.92
C LEU A 8 -8.86 1.40 -7.12
N PRO A 9 -8.90 2.64 -7.63
CA PRO A 9 -7.96 3.08 -8.66
C PRO A 9 -6.51 3.06 -8.10
N ILE A 10 -5.58 2.49 -8.87
CA ILE A 10 -4.20 2.28 -8.45
C ILE A 10 -3.26 3.10 -9.34
N SER A 11 -2.48 3.98 -8.72
CA SER A 11 -1.49 4.83 -9.39
C SER A 11 -0.26 4.01 -9.80
N LYS A 12 0.19 3.11 -8.91
CA LYS A 12 1.35 2.27 -9.14
C LYS A 12 1.25 0.96 -8.37
N THR A 13 1.71 -0.11 -9.01
CA THR A 13 1.84 -1.44 -8.43
C THR A 13 3.32 -1.77 -8.24
N TYR A 14 3.67 -2.29 -7.07
CA TYR A 14 5.01 -2.77 -6.75
C TYR A 14 4.96 -4.28 -6.55
N ASP A 15 5.74 -5.01 -7.36
CA ASP A 15 5.92 -6.45 -7.21
C ASP A 15 7.20 -6.72 -6.44
N LEU A 16 7.07 -7.15 -5.18
CA LEU A 16 8.15 -7.17 -4.20
C LEU A 16 8.65 -8.57 -3.93
N LYS A 17 9.94 -8.80 -4.10
CA LYS A 17 10.53 -10.13 -3.89
C LYS A 17 11.07 -10.31 -2.48
N ASP A 18 11.47 -9.23 -1.82
CA ASP A 18 12.06 -9.26 -0.49
C ASP A 18 11.84 -7.97 0.32
N GLU A 19 12.40 -7.93 1.52
CA GLU A 19 12.33 -6.78 2.43
C GLU A 19 13.11 -5.55 1.94
N LYS A 20 14.14 -5.74 1.09
CA LYS A 20 14.90 -4.62 0.50
C LYS A 20 14.06 -3.93 -0.55
N ASP A 21 13.38 -4.71 -1.40
CA ASP A 21 12.43 -4.19 -2.37
C ASP A 21 11.26 -3.48 -1.68
N ALA A 22 10.78 -4.04 -0.56
CA ALA A 22 9.77 -3.38 0.27
C ALA A 22 10.23 -2.01 0.79
N SER A 23 11.46 -1.91 1.27
CA SER A 23 12.02 -0.65 1.76
C SER A 23 12.12 0.40 0.64
N ARG A 24 12.56 0.00 -0.56
CA ARG A 24 12.62 0.88 -1.74
C ARG A 24 11.24 1.35 -2.19
N ALA A 25 10.27 0.44 -2.17
CA ALA A 25 8.88 0.77 -2.53
C ALA A 25 8.27 1.76 -1.54
N VAL A 26 8.55 1.60 -0.24
CA VAL A 26 8.16 2.56 0.80
C VAL A 26 8.73 3.94 0.51
N GLU A 27 10.04 4.06 0.26
CA GLU A 27 10.69 5.33 -0.05
C GLU A 27 10.05 6.02 -1.27
N ASP A 28 9.75 5.25 -2.32
CA ASP A 28 9.08 5.74 -3.52
C ASP A 28 7.64 6.20 -3.23
N MET A 29 6.85 5.44 -2.48
CA MET A 29 5.49 5.83 -2.06
C MET A 29 5.49 7.13 -1.26
N ILE A 30 6.41 7.26 -0.30
CA ILE A 30 6.56 8.48 0.51
C ILE A 30 7.01 9.66 -0.36
N LYS A 31 7.86 9.42 -1.37
CA LYS A 31 8.29 10.46 -2.32
C LYS A 31 7.14 10.93 -3.21
N LEU A 32 6.35 9.99 -3.72
CA LEU A 32 5.18 10.28 -4.55
C LEU A 32 4.02 10.92 -3.77
N GLY A 33 3.93 10.60 -2.47
CA GLY A 33 2.93 11.11 -1.56
C GLY A 33 1.54 10.51 -1.81
N PHE A 34 0.68 10.60 -0.78
CA PHE A 34 -0.71 10.11 -0.82
C PHE A 34 -1.75 11.24 -0.94
N LYS A 35 -1.32 12.49 -0.76
CA LYS A 35 -2.20 13.66 -0.73
C LYS A 35 -2.61 14.09 -2.15
N ASN A 36 -3.84 14.60 -2.30
CA ASN A 36 -4.40 15.12 -3.55
C ASN A 36 -4.36 14.12 -4.73
N ARG A 37 -4.29 12.82 -4.43
CA ARG A 37 -4.39 11.74 -5.41
C ARG A 37 -5.74 11.06 -5.23
N LYS A 38 -6.44 10.76 -6.32
CA LYS A 38 -7.64 9.91 -6.29
C LYS A 38 -7.30 8.44 -6.50
N GLU A 39 -6.06 8.05 -6.23
CA GLU A 39 -5.50 6.74 -6.52
C GLU A 39 -4.66 6.25 -5.34
N GLY A 40 -4.66 4.94 -5.11
CA GLY A 40 -3.81 4.28 -4.13
C GLY A 40 -2.55 3.66 -4.73
N PHE A 41 -1.77 3.01 -3.86
CA PHE A 41 -0.65 2.15 -4.25
C PHE A 41 -1.01 0.70 -3.97
N LYS A 42 -0.58 -0.20 -4.85
CA LYS A 42 -0.73 -1.65 -4.65
C LYS A 42 0.65 -2.28 -4.49
N VAL A 43 0.75 -3.20 -3.56
CA VAL A 43 1.93 -4.04 -3.33
C VAL A 43 1.53 -5.48 -3.55
N LEU A 44 2.25 -6.19 -4.40
CA LEU A 44 2.17 -7.63 -4.56
C LEU A 44 3.32 -8.27 -3.77
N MET A 45 3.00 -9.33 -3.03
CA MET A 45 3.93 -10.05 -2.18
C MET A 45 3.81 -11.55 -2.48
N PRO A 46 4.92 -12.29 -2.60
CA PRO A 46 4.91 -13.73 -2.79
C PRO A 46 4.09 -14.41 -1.71
N LYS A 47 3.36 -15.47 -2.05
CA LYS A 47 2.60 -16.30 -1.08
C LYS A 47 3.46 -17.18 -0.17
N GLU A 48 4.72 -16.85 0.01
CA GLU A 48 5.53 -17.44 1.06
C GLU A 48 5.19 -16.77 2.41
N SER A 49 4.53 -17.49 3.32
CA SER A 49 3.90 -16.91 4.52
C SER A 49 4.82 -16.01 5.37
N LYS A 50 6.07 -16.44 5.63
CA LYS A 50 7.01 -15.66 6.46
C LYS A 50 7.48 -14.40 5.72
N LEU A 51 7.79 -14.54 4.43
CA LEU A 51 8.25 -13.44 3.59
C LEU A 51 7.15 -12.40 3.40
N ALA A 52 5.93 -12.83 3.06
CA ALA A 52 4.76 -11.95 2.91
C ALA A 52 4.51 -11.11 4.16
N LYS A 53 4.58 -11.73 5.35
CA LYS A 53 4.41 -11.03 6.63
C LYS A 53 5.49 -9.96 6.85
N ARG A 54 6.74 -10.27 6.54
CA ARG A 54 7.86 -9.32 6.67
C ARG A 54 7.73 -8.16 5.70
N ILE A 55 7.45 -8.44 4.43
CA ILE A 55 7.19 -7.41 3.42
C ILE A 55 6.01 -6.52 3.84
N GLY A 56 4.88 -7.11 4.25
CA GLY A 56 3.70 -6.36 4.66
C GLY A 56 3.95 -5.49 5.89
N TYR A 57 4.70 -5.98 6.87
CA TYR A 57 5.11 -5.20 8.04
C TYR A 57 6.02 -4.03 7.65
N THR A 58 7.02 -4.28 6.80
CA THR A 58 7.94 -3.25 6.30
C THR A 58 7.20 -2.15 5.54
N VAL A 59 6.25 -2.52 4.67
CA VAL A 59 5.43 -1.57 3.91
C VAL A 59 4.57 -0.71 4.83
N THR A 60 3.76 -1.33 5.69
CA THR A 60 2.79 -0.60 6.53
C THR A 60 3.47 0.29 7.57
N THR A 61 4.50 -0.22 8.24
CA THR A 61 5.27 0.53 9.24
C THR A 61 6.11 1.61 8.57
N GLY A 62 6.79 1.28 7.46
CA GLY A 62 7.65 2.18 6.73
C GLY A 62 6.91 3.39 6.16
N VAL A 63 5.74 3.17 5.53
CA VAL A 63 4.89 4.27 5.05
C VAL A 63 4.47 5.18 6.21
N THR A 64 3.98 4.60 7.31
CA THR A 64 3.55 5.37 8.49
C THR A 64 4.69 6.21 9.07
N GLN A 65 5.87 5.62 9.21
CA GLN A 65 7.05 6.29 9.74
C GLN A 65 7.54 7.40 8.79
N GLY A 66 7.62 7.13 7.49
CA GLY A 66 8.12 8.09 6.52
C GLY A 66 7.20 9.31 6.35
N LEU A 67 5.89 9.10 6.33
CA LEU A 67 4.92 10.20 6.33
C LEU A 67 5.04 11.05 7.60
N ARG A 68 5.27 10.43 8.77
CA ARG A 68 5.53 11.16 10.02
C ARG A 68 6.78 12.03 9.90
N GLN A 69 7.88 11.51 9.35
CA GLN A 69 9.13 12.26 9.19
C GLN A 69 8.99 13.44 8.24
N LYS A 70 8.14 13.32 7.21
CA LYS A 70 7.80 14.43 6.29
C LYS A 70 6.74 15.40 6.82
N ASN A 71 6.21 15.17 8.02
CA ASN A 71 5.07 15.92 8.56
C ASN A 71 3.83 15.91 7.62
N GLU A 72 3.61 14.78 6.94
CA GLU A 72 2.47 14.54 6.05
C GLU A 72 1.31 13.84 6.75
N ILE A 73 0.15 13.80 6.09
CA ILE A 73 -1.06 13.13 6.58
C ILE A 73 -0.79 11.64 6.71
N ARG A 74 -1.02 11.10 7.91
CA ARG A 74 -0.79 9.68 8.26
C ARG A 74 -2.05 8.83 8.19
N ASP A 75 -3.19 9.43 7.85
CA ASP A 75 -4.47 8.74 7.74
C ASP A 75 -4.52 7.95 6.42
N ILE A 76 -3.79 6.84 6.42
CA ILE A 76 -3.69 5.89 5.31
C ILE A 76 -4.49 4.65 5.69
N LYS A 77 -5.45 4.30 4.84
CA LYS A 77 -6.18 3.04 4.90
C LYS A 77 -5.43 2.00 4.08
N TYR A 78 -5.46 0.76 4.55
CA TYR A 78 -4.95 -0.35 3.77
C TYR A 78 -5.76 -1.62 4.00
N TRP A 79 -5.71 -2.50 3.01
CA TRP A 79 -6.32 -3.82 3.06
C TRP A 79 -5.38 -4.84 2.45
N THR A 80 -5.38 -6.04 3.03
CA THR A 80 -4.63 -7.17 2.52
C THR A 80 -5.60 -8.24 2.02
N TYR A 81 -5.36 -8.82 0.84
CA TYR A 81 -6.21 -9.86 0.27
C TYR A 81 -5.43 -10.82 -0.63
N HIS A 82 -6.02 -11.96 -0.97
CA HIS A 82 -5.48 -12.90 -1.96
C HIS A 82 -5.65 -12.33 -3.37
N HIS A 83 -4.55 -12.00 -4.04
CA HIS A 83 -4.61 -11.34 -5.34
C HIS A 83 -4.87 -12.36 -6.46
N ASP A 84 -3.95 -13.32 -6.59
CA ASP A 84 -3.92 -14.41 -7.56
C ASP A 84 -3.36 -15.68 -6.87
N GLU A 85 -2.89 -16.69 -7.62
CA GLU A 85 -2.32 -17.93 -7.08
C GLU A 85 -0.97 -17.74 -6.39
N GLU A 86 -0.17 -16.78 -6.83
CA GLU A 86 1.23 -16.58 -6.42
C GLU A 86 1.41 -15.42 -5.44
N HIS A 87 0.45 -14.49 -5.39
CA HIS A 87 0.58 -13.23 -4.67
C HIS A 87 -0.55 -12.96 -3.65
N TYR A 88 -0.14 -12.44 -2.50
CA TYR A 88 -0.97 -11.55 -1.69
C TYR A 88 -0.86 -10.13 -2.22
N ALA A 89 -1.89 -9.32 -2.01
CA ALA A 89 -1.83 -7.89 -2.28
C ALA A 89 -2.09 -7.07 -1.01
N ILE A 90 -1.41 -5.93 -0.89
CA ILE A 90 -1.79 -4.82 -0.01
C ILE A 90 -2.15 -3.64 -0.90
N VAL A 91 -3.30 -3.01 -0.65
CA VAL A 91 -3.63 -1.71 -1.26
C VAL A 91 -3.58 -0.65 -0.18
N LEU A 92 -2.92 0.47 -0.44
CA LEU A 92 -2.79 1.61 0.46
C LEU A 92 -3.35 2.86 -0.21
N ILE A 93 -4.21 3.62 0.48
CA ILE A 93 -4.79 4.86 -0.02
C ILE A 93 -5.01 5.84 1.12
N SER A 94 -4.96 7.15 0.86
CA SER A 94 -5.34 8.14 1.88
C SER A 94 -6.84 8.06 2.17
N ASN A 95 -7.22 8.23 3.43
CA ASN A 95 -8.62 8.22 3.84
C ASN A 95 -9.41 9.37 3.17
N THR A 96 -8.78 10.53 2.97
CA THR A 96 -9.38 11.65 2.24
C THR A 96 -9.74 11.26 0.81
N SER A 97 -8.80 10.61 0.10
CA SER A 97 -9.01 10.12 -1.26
C SER A 97 -10.12 9.07 -1.34
N LEU A 98 -10.21 8.20 -0.33
CA LEU A 98 -11.25 7.17 -0.25
C LEU A 98 -12.65 7.80 -0.17
N ILE A 99 -12.82 8.81 0.69
CA ILE A 99 -14.07 9.56 0.84
C ILE A 99 -14.43 10.30 -0.44
N GLU A 100 -13.45 10.92 -1.11
CA GLU A 100 -13.67 11.61 -2.40
C GLU A 100 -14.13 10.67 -3.52
N LEU A 101 -13.78 9.39 -3.44
CA LEU A 101 -14.22 8.35 -4.38
C LEU A 101 -15.62 7.80 -4.07
N GLY A 102 -16.21 8.17 -2.93
CA GLY A 102 -17.55 7.74 -2.52
C GLY A 102 -17.60 6.38 -1.83
N PHE A 103 -16.49 5.93 -1.25
CA PHE A 103 -16.41 4.73 -0.42
C PHE A 103 -16.55 5.03 1.08
#